data_AF-A0A1C6HY80-F1
#
_entry.id   AF-A0A1C6HY80-F1
#
_cell.length_a   1.000
_cell.length_b   1.000
_cell.length_c   1.000
_cell.angle_alpha   90.00
_cell.angle_beta   90.00
_cell.angle_gamma   90.00
#
_symmetry.space_group_name_H-M   'P 1'
#
loop_
_entity.id
_entity.type
_entity.pdbx_description
1 polymer ?
#
loop_
_entity_poly.entity_id
_entity_poly.type
_entity_poly.pdbx_seq_one_letter_code
_entity_poly.pdbx_strand_id
1 'polypeptide(L)' 'MKNRKCEKCGAPTAEGLTLCPDCMKESGAAAEIVEAAEELRDIAQVLSITANTDTNIREAMAGILNIADRLERRK' A
#
# COMPACT_ATOMS: atom_id res chain seq x y z
N MET A 1 -4.27 6.04 0.40
CA MET A 1 -3.31 6.29 -0.69
C MET A 1 -3.06 4.99 -1.42
N LYS A 2 -3.31 4.96 -2.71
CA LYS A 2 -2.93 3.84 -3.58
C LYS A 2 -1.60 4.16 -4.24
N ASN A 3 -0.70 3.19 -4.35
CA ASN A 3 0.52 3.39 -5.13
C ASN A 3 0.14 3.59 -6.61
N ARG A 4 0.70 4.64 -7.24
CA ARG A 4 0.63 4.84 -8.69
C ARG A 4 1.98 4.52 -9.31
N LYS A 5 2.07 4.53 -10.64
CA LYS A 5 3.35 4.37 -11.35
C LYS A 5 3.98 5.74 -11.63
N CYS A 6 5.29 5.82 -11.43
CA CYS A 6 6.13 6.93 -11.86
C CYS A 6 6.03 7.08 -13.37
N GLU A 7 5.84 8.30 -13.86
CA GLU A 7 5.66 8.56 -15.30
C GLU A 7 6.97 8.38 -16.10
N LYS A 8 8.13 8.49 -15.44
CA LYS A 8 9.44 8.34 -16.10
C LYS A 8 9.94 6.89 -16.12
N CYS A 9 9.98 6.21 -14.98
CA CYS A 9 10.58 4.87 -14.87
C CYS A 9 9.57 3.74 -14.66
N GLY A 10 8.28 4.04 -14.44
CA GLY A 10 7.23 3.05 -14.20
C GLY A 10 7.24 2.41 -12.81
N ALA A 11 8.22 2.71 -11.96
CA ALA A 11 8.29 2.21 -10.58
C ALA A 11 7.10 2.68 -9.74
N PRO A 12 6.67 1.91 -8.71
CA PRO A 12 5.65 2.37 -7.77
C PRO A 12 6.06 3.67 -7.07
N THR A 13 5.12 4.59 -6.93
CA THR A 13 5.28 5.86 -6.20
C THR A 13 3.99 6.23 -5.48
N ALA A 14 4.08 7.14 -4.52
CA ALA A 14 2.94 7.58 -3.74
C ALA A 14 1.91 8.33 -4.62
N GLU A 15 0.64 8.19 -4.26
CA GLU A 15 -0.43 9.03 -4.79
C GLU A 15 -0.11 10.51 -4.53
N GLY A 16 -0.28 11.38 -5.54
CA GLY A 16 0.10 12.80 -5.47
C GLY A 16 1.48 13.13 -6.02
N LEU A 17 2.34 12.13 -6.26
CA LEU A 17 3.62 12.31 -6.95
C LEU A 17 3.52 11.92 -8.43
N THR A 18 4.05 12.75 -9.33
CA THR A 18 4.16 12.44 -10.77
C THR A 18 5.40 11.58 -11.07
N LEU A 19 6.50 11.85 -10.37
CA LEU A 19 7.76 11.13 -10.47
C LEU A 19 8.10 10.46 -9.13
N CYS A 20 8.81 9.33 -9.16
CA CYS A 20 9.39 8.77 -7.95
C CYS A 20 10.56 9.64 -7.44
N PRO A 21 10.93 9.54 -6.16
CA PRO A 21 12.03 10.34 -5.60
C PRO A 21 13.34 10.21 -6.38
N ASP A 22 13.69 9.01 -6.85
CA ASP A 22 14.90 8.79 -7.66
C ASP A 22 14.87 9.58 -8.97
N CYS A 23 13.73 9.54 -9.68
CA CYS A 23 13.53 10.29 -10.91
C CYS A 23 13.48 11.80 -10.68
N MET A 24 12.95 12.26 -9.55
CA MET A 24 12.97 13.68 -9.15
C MET A 24 14.41 14.15 -8.92
N LYS A 25 15.20 13.36 -8.18
CA LYS A 25 16.61 13.62 -7.91
C LYS A 25 17.44 13.71 -9.18
N GLU A 26 17.26 12.75 -10.10
CA GLU A 26 17.89 12.76 -11.43
C GLU A 26 17.50 13.98 -12.27
N SER A 27 16.29 14.52 -12.07
CA SER A 27 15.80 15.69 -12.80
C SER A 27 16.27 17.01 -12.19
N GLY A 28 17.09 16.96 -11.13
CA GLY A 28 17.62 18.15 -10.45
C GLY A 28 16.61 18.82 -9.52
N ALA A 29 15.59 18.10 -9.02
CA ALA A 29 14.70 18.63 -8.00
C ALA A 29 15.49 19.02 -6.73
N ALA A 30 15.01 20.07 -6.04
CA ALA A 30 15.57 20.49 -4.76
C ALA A 30 15.54 19.33 -3.75
N ALA A 31 16.58 19.25 -2.91
CA ALA A 31 16.77 18.14 -1.99
C ALA A 31 15.59 17.99 -1.02
N GLU A 32 15.05 19.10 -0.54
CA GLU A 32 13.90 19.15 0.38
C GLU A 32 12.63 18.58 -0.27
N ILE A 33 12.46 18.75 -1.58
CA ILE A 33 11.32 18.19 -2.33
C ILE A 33 11.49 16.67 -2.49
N VAL A 34 12.73 16.22 -2.76
CA VAL A 34 13.04 14.79 -2.86
C VAL A 34 12.79 14.09 -1.53
N GLU A 35 13.24 14.69 -0.43
CA GLU A 35 13.03 14.15 0.93
C GLU A 35 11.54 14.01 1.27
N ALA A 36 10.74 15.06 1.03
CA ALA A 36 9.29 14.98 1.23
C ALA A 36 8.63 13.89 0.35
N ALA A 37 9.13 13.69 -0.87
CA ALA A 37 8.64 12.63 -1.76
C ALA A 37 9.02 11.23 -1.25
N GLU A 38 10.18 11.07 -0.62
CA GLU A 38 10.60 9.82 0.05
C GLU A 38 9.69 9.50 1.24
N GLU A 39 9.40 10.49 2.09
CA GLU A 39 8.46 10.33 3.20
C GLU A 39 7.07 9.90 2.72
N LEU A 40 6.55 10.54 1.68
CA LEU A 40 5.26 10.18 1.09
C LEU A 40 5.26 8.76 0.52
N ARG A 41 6.35 8.34 -0.14
CA ARG A 41 6.53 6.96 -0.62
C ARG A 41 6.48 5.97 0.54
N ASP A 42 7.16 6.27 1.62
CA ASP A 42 7.24 5.37 2.77
C ASP A 42 5.88 5.27 3.50
N ILE A 43 5.16 6.39 3.66
CA ILE A 43 3.78 6.39 4.15
C ILE A 43 2.86 5.56 3.24
N ALA A 44 2.98 5.73 1.92
CA ALA A 44 2.17 4.96 0.96
C ALA A 44 2.46 3.45 1.06
N GLN A 45 3.71 3.07 1.32
CA GLN A 45 4.11 1.68 1.56
C GLN A 45 3.45 1.11 2.82
N VAL A 46 3.45 1.85 3.93
CA VAL A 46 2.76 1.46 5.18
C VAL A 46 1.27 1.26 4.93
N LEU A 47 0.62 2.21 4.25
CA LEU A 47 -0.81 2.13 3.93
C LEU A 47 -1.14 0.95 2.98
N SER A 48 -0.23 0.61 2.07
CA SER A 48 -0.40 -0.56 1.20
C SER A 48 -0.37 -1.88 1.98
N ILE A 49 0.42 -1.96 3.06
CA ILE A 49 0.47 -3.14 3.93
C ILE A 49 -0.85 -3.29 4.69
N THR A 50 -1.36 -2.18 5.25
CA THR A 50 -2.60 -2.20 6.04
C THR A 50 -3.84 -2.42 5.20
N ALA A 51 -3.82 -2.06 3.91
CA ALA A 51 -4.92 -2.34 2.99
C ALA A 51 -5.23 -3.85 2.87
N ASN A 52 -4.23 -4.71 2.98
CA ASN A 52 -4.42 -6.16 2.96
C ASN A 52 -4.94 -6.73 4.29
N THR A 53 -4.87 -5.97 5.38
CA THR A 53 -5.33 -6.42 6.70
C THR A 53 -6.85 -6.63 6.72
N ASP A 54 -7.62 -5.78 6.04
CA ASP A 54 -9.09 -5.91 6.00
C ASP A 54 -9.52 -7.19 5.28
N THR A 55 -8.88 -7.52 4.16
CA THR A 55 -9.10 -8.78 3.44
C THR A 55 -8.76 -9.99 4.32
N ASN A 56 -7.60 -9.98 4.97
CA ASN A 56 -7.18 -11.07 5.86
C ASN A 56 -8.16 -11.29 7.03
N ILE A 57 -8.69 -10.21 7.61
CA ILE A 57 -9.71 -10.28 8.68
C ILE A 57 -11.01 -10.90 8.16
N ARG A 58 -11.50 -10.47 6.98
CA ARG A 58 -12.72 -11.02 6.38
C ARG A 58 -12.59 -12.50 6.09
N GLU A 59 -11.46 -12.93 5.52
CA GLU A 59 -11.19 -14.34 5.24
C GLU A 59 -11.13 -15.17 6.54
N ALA A 60 -10.45 -14.65 7.56
CA ALA A 60 -10.41 -15.28 8.88
C ALA A 60 -11.81 -15.42 9.50
N MET A 61 -12.61 -14.35 9.46
CA MET A 61 -14.00 -14.37 9.96
C MET A 61 -14.86 -15.40 9.22
N ALA A 62 -14.76 -15.47 7.89
CA ALA A 62 -15.47 -16.46 7.10
C ALA A 62 -15.06 -17.90 7.50
N GLY A 63 -13.76 -18.13 7.71
CA GLY A 63 -13.25 -19.41 8.22
C GLY A 63 -13.83 -19.78 9.59
N ILE A 64 -13.87 -18.82 10.52
CA ILE A 64 -14.42 -19.01 11.87
C ILE A 64 -15.91 -19.36 11.81
N LEU A 65 -16.70 -18.63 11.03
CA LEU A 65 -18.14 -18.89 10.88
C LEU A 65 -18.41 -20.28 10.28
N ASN A 66 -17.62 -20.68 9.29
CA ASN A 66 -17.71 -22.03 8.71
C ASN A 66 -17.38 -23.13 9.74
N ILE A 67 -16.44 -22.89 10.65
CA ILE A 67 -16.11 -23.82 11.74
C ILE A 67 -17.28 -23.89 12.73
N ALA A 68 -17.84 -22.74 13.15
CA ALA A 68 -18.96 -22.68 14.06
C ALA A 68 -20.18 -23.44 13.53
N ASP A 69 -20.55 -23.20 12.27
CA ASP A 69 -21.68 -23.88 11.61
C ASP A 69 -21.46 -25.41 11.48
N ARG A 70 -20.22 -25.86 11.22
CA ARG A 70 -19.90 -27.30 11.24
C ARG A 70 -20.03 -27.91 12.64
N LEU A 71 -19.74 -27.16 13.70
CA LEU A 71 -19.88 -27.63 15.08
C LEU A 71 -21.35 -27.69 15.49
N GLU A 72 -22.17 -26.72 15.10
CA GLU A 72 -23.62 -26.74 15.36
C GLU A 72 -24.31 -27.92 14.65
N ARG A 73 -23.95 -28.21 13.40
CA ARG A 73 -24.50 -29.35 12.64
C ARG A 73 -24.11 -30.73 13.18
N ARG A 74 -23.09 -30.81 14.05
CA ARG A 74 -22.63 -32.06 14.69
C ARG A 74 -23.26 -32.31 16.06
N LYS A 75 -24.03 -31.36 16.60
CA LYS A 75 -24.91 -31.58 17.76
C LYS A 75 -26.16 -32.32 17.34
#